data_AF-A0A8S4MN10-F1
#
_entry.id   AF-A0A8S4MN10-F1
#
_cell.length_a   1.000
_cell.length_b   1.000
_cell.length_c   1.000
_cell.angle_alpha   90.00
_cell.angle_beta   90.00
_cell.angle_gamma   90.00
#
_symmetry.space_group_name_H-M   'P 1'
#
loop_
_entity.id
_entity.type
_entity.pdbx_description
1 polymer ?
#
loop_
_entity_poly.entity_id
_entity_poly.type
_entity_poly.pdbx_seq_one_letter_code
_entity_poly.pdbx_strand_id
1 'polypeptide(L)'
;QIAPFVPQVKNQFISALVAVQNRQREHKQNKDNKKKRKKVKGGNGTEPGTFLYTVIPYEKKNSPMSAEDLQILTKILVAMSEDSDKVPSLLTDYILKALF
;
A
#
# COMPACT_ATOMS: atom_id res chain seq x y z
N GLN A 1 16.84 -23.01 -17.78
CA GLN A 1 17.21 -21.61 -17.49
C GLN A 1 16.34 -21.15 -16.32
N ILE A 2 16.92 -20.95 -15.13
CA ILE A 2 16.18 -20.50 -13.94
C ILE A 2 16.15 -18.97 -14.00
N ALA A 3 14.97 -18.41 -14.21
CA ALA A 3 14.79 -17.08 -14.77
C ALA A 3 15.36 -15.95 -13.89
N PRO A 4 16.09 -14.97 -14.48
CA PRO A 4 16.50 -13.72 -13.81
C PRO A 4 15.31 -12.84 -13.38
N PHE A 5 14.08 -13.30 -13.62
CA PHE A 5 12.83 -12.60 -13.38
C PHE A 5 12.43 -12.57 -11.90
N VAL A 6 12.63 -13.66 -11.16
CA VAL A 6 12.21 -13.75 -9.75
C VAL A 6 12.96 -12.76 -8.84
N PRO A 7 14.29 -12.59 -8.95
CA PRO A 7 15.01 -11.57 -8.19
C PRO A 7 14.56 -10.13 -8.54
N GLN A 8 14.25 -9.85 -9.81
CA GLN A 8 13.82 -8.51 -10.24
C GLN A 8 12.45 -8.14 -9.64
N VAL A 9 11.48 -9.05 -9.67
CA VAL A 9 10.15 -8.83 -9.10
C VAL A 9 10.23 -8.63 -7.57
N LYS A 10 11.10 -9.39 -6.88
CA LYS A 10 11.34 -9.21 -5.44
C LYS A 10 11.90 -7.84 -5.10
N ASN A 11 12.87 -7.36 -5.86
CA ASN A 11 13.45 -6.03 -5.64
C ASN A 11 12.42 -4.92 -5.91
N GLN A 12 11.63 -5.05 -6.96
CA GLN A 12 10.57 -4.10 -7.28
C GLN A 12 9.51 -4.02 -6.17
N PHE A 13 9.12 -5.17 -5.61
CA PHE A 13 8.20 -5.22 -4.48
C PHE A 13 8.77 -4.49 -3.25
N ILE A 14 10.03 -4.76 -2.90
CA ILE A 14 10.69 -4.11 -1.75
C ILE A 14 10.72 -2.59 -1.95
N SER A 15 11.11 -2.10 -3.13
CA SER A 15 11.14 -0.66 -3.43
C SER A 15 9.75 -0.01 -3.32
N ALA A 16 8.71 -0.66 -3.86
CA ALA A 16 7.34 -0.16 -3.77
C ALA A 16 6.83 -0.11 -2.32
N LEU A 17 7.15 -1.13 -1.52
CA LEU A 17 6.79 -1.17 -0.10
C LEU A 17 7.45 -0.03 0.69
N VAL A 18 8.75 0.21 0.47
CA VAL A 18 9.48 1.31 1.10
C VAL A 18 8.89 2.66 0.70
N ALA A 19 8.50 2.85 -0.57
CA ALA A 19 7.87 4.08 -1.04
C ALA A 19 6.57 4.38 -0.29
N VAL A 20 5.69 3.37 -0.15
CA VAL A 20 4.44 3.49 0.62
C VAL A 20 4.72 3.84 2.08
N GLN A 21 5.69 3.18 2.71
CA GLN A 21 6.06 3.44 4.11
C GLN A 21 6.61 4.86 4.33
N ASN A 22 7.49 5.34 3.44
CA ASN A 22 8.03 6.70 3.50
C ASN A 22 6.91 7.73 3.40
N ARG A 23 5.98 7.53 2.46
CA ARG A 23 4.83 8.40 2.26
C ARG A 23 3.91 8.45 3.48
N GLN A 24 3.62 7.29 4.09
CA GLN A 24 2.84 7.23 5.32
C GLN A 24 3.51 7.99 6.48
N ARG A 25 4.86 7.93 6.58
CA ARG A 25 5.62 8.73 7.56
C ARG A 25 5.48 10.23 7.30
N GLU A 26 5.58 10.67 6.04
CA GLU A 26 5.39 12.07 5.65
C GLU A 26 3.98 12.59 6.00
N HIS A 27 2.93 11.81 5.70
CA HIS A 27 1.56 12.18 6.06
C HIS A 27 1.35 12.26 7.58
N LYS A 28 2.00 11.39 8.36
CA LYS A 28 1.94 11.43 9.83
C LYS A 28 2.63 12.68 10.39
N GLN A 29 3.82 13.00 9.88
CA GLN A 29 4.58 14.19 10.29
C GLN A 29 3.83 15.49 9.96
N ASN A 30 3.15 15.55 8.80
CA ASN A 30 2.32 16.69 8.43
C ASN A 30 1.08 16.86 9.33
N LYS A 31 0.47 15.77 9.80
CA LYS A 31 -0.67 15.82 10.74
C LYS A 31 -0.26 16.35 12.12
N ASP A 32 0.92 15.98 12.61
CA ASP A 32 1.43 16.44 13.91
C ASP A 32 1.77 17.96 13.89
N ASN A 33 2.31 18.46 12.78
CA ASN A 33 2.55 19.89 12.58
C ASN A 33 1.25 20.71 12.44
N LYS A 34 0.20 20.14 11.82
CA LYS A 34 -1.11 20.81 11.64
C LYS A 34 -1.91 20.88 12.95
N LYS A 35 -1.76 19.88 13.85
CA LYS A 35 -2.38 19.89 15.20
C LYS A 35 -1.87 21.04 16.09
N LYS A 36 -0.61 21.47 15.95
CA LYS A 36 -0.09 22.66 16.67
C LYS A 36 -0.68 23.99 16.18
N ARG A 37 -1.19 24.06 14.94
CA ARG A 37 -1.76 25.28 14.34
C ARG A 37 -3.28 25.39 14.44
N LYS A 38 -4.01 24.30 14.70
CA LYS A 38 -5.50 24.26 14.74
C LYS A 38 -6.10 24.43 16.14
N LYS A 39 -5.40 25.10 17.08
CA LYS A 39 -5.94 25.43 18.42
C LYS A 39 -6.70 26.78 18.48
N VAL A 40 -7.05 27.39 17.33
CA VAL A 40 -7.69 28.73 17.28
C VAL A 40 -8.99 28.80 16.47
N LYS A 41 -9.39 27.78 15.69
CA LYS A 41 -10.73 27.83 15.05
C LYS A 41 -11.41 26.47 15.07
N GLY A 42 -12.41 26.39 15.94
CA GLY A 42 -13.35 25.29 16.02
C GLY A 42 -14.02 25.04 14.67
N GLY A 43 -14.17 23.77 14.34
CA GLY A 43 -14.80 23.32 13.11
C GLY A 43 -14.75 21.80 13.08
N ASN A 44 -15.84 21.19 13.53
CA ASN A 44 -16.18 19.80 13.25
C ASN A 44 -16.21 19.62 11.73
N GLY A 45 -15.11 19.11 11.18
CA GLY A 45 -15.07 18.58 9.83
C GLY A 45 -14.64 17.14 9.95
N THR A 46 -15.59 16.22 9.79
CA THR A 46 -15.31 14.80 9.55
C THR A 46 -14.49 14.76 8.27
N GLU A 47 -13.18 14.69 8.39
CA GLU A 47 -12.27 14.78 7.26
C GLU A 47 -12.34 13.44 6.48
N PRO A 48 -12.87 13.42 5.24
CA PRO A 48 -12.97 12.20 4.45
C PRO A 48 -11.59 11.90 3.86
N GLY A 49 -10.69 11.40 4.70
CA GLY A 49 -9.27 11.31 4.35
C GLY A 49 -8.50 10.27 5.14
N THR A 50 -9.14 9.14 5.44
CA THR A 50 -8.45 8.02 6.09
C THR A 50 -8.72 6.74 5.31
N PHE A 51 -8.19 6.66 4.09
CA PHE A 51 -7.85 5.35 3.51
C PHE A 51 -6.60 4.84 4.23
N LEU A 52 -6.78 4.42 5.49
CA LEU A 52 -5.80 3.63 6.21
C LEU A 52 -5.89 2.22 5.63
N TYR A 53 -5.08 1.90 4.63
CA TYR A 53 -5.15 0.54 4.09
C TYR A 53 -4.58 -0.46 5.09
N THR A 54 -5.38 -1.50 5.27
CA THR A 54 -5.28 -2.56 6.24
C THR A 54 -4.20 -3.56 5.87
N VAL A 55 -3.76 -4.32 6.87
CA VAL A 55 -2.89 -5.49 6.73
C VAL A 55 -3.32 -6.30 5.52
N ILE A 56 -2.41 -6.50 4.56
CA ILE A 56 -2.62 -7.43 3.45
C ILE A 56 -2.63 -8.83 4.07
N PRO A 57 -3.76 -9.57 4.04
CA PRO A 57 -3.79 -10.91 4.59
C PRO A 57 -2.81 -11.79 3.81
N TYR A 58 -1.81 -12.33 4.50
CA TYR A 58 -0.89 -13.32 3.94
C TYR A 58 -1.04 -14.62 4.73
N GLU A 59 -1.53 -15.67 4.07
CA GLU A 59 -1.40 -17.02 4.60
C GLU A 59 0.05 -17.47 4.41
N LYS A 60 0.70 -17.84 5.51
CA LYS A 60 1.98 -18.55 5.47
C LYS A 60 1.75 -19.99 5.01
N LYS A 61 1.29 -20.18 3.76
CA LYS A 61 1.39 -21.48 3.11
C LYS A 61 2.88 -21.82 3.06
N ASN A 62 3.23 -23.08 3.29
CA ASN A 62 4.63 -23.57 3.19
C ASN A 62 5.23 -23.44 1.76
N SER A 63 4.56 -22.73 0.86
CA SER A 63 4.99 -22.46 -0.50
C SER A 63 5.40 -20.99 -0.65
N PRO A 64 6.55 -20.70 -1.30
CA PRO A 64 6.93 -19.33 -1.62
C PRO A 64 5.81 -18.67 -2.44
N MET A 65 5.50 -17.42 -2.11
CA MET A 65 4.54 -16.60 -2.86
C MET A 65 4.92 -16.60 -4.34
N SER A 66 3.93 -16.78 -5.22
CA SER A 66 4.19 -16.87 -6.65
C SER A 66 4.74 -15.53 -7.18
N ALA A 67 5.51 -15.59 -8.27
CA ALA A 67 5.97 -14.36 -8.93
C ALA A 67 4.79 -13.49 -9.39
N GLU A 68 3.65 -14.10 -9.70
CA GLU A 68 2.43 -13.42 -10.14
C GLU A 68 1.77 -12.64 -9.00
N ASP A 69 1.61 -13.25 -7.83
CA ASP A 69 1.06 -12.57 -6.65
C ASP A 69 1.94 -11.40 -6.25
N LEU A 70 3.26 -11.60 -6.26
CA LEU A 70 4.23 -10.56 -5.94
C LEU A 70 4.15 -9.39 -6.94
N GLN A 71 3.89 -9.65 -8.22
CA GLN A 71 3.65 -8.60 -9.21
C GLN A 71 2.34 -7.84 -8.97
N ILE A 72 1.24 -8.52 -8.61
CA ILE A 72 -0.04 -7.87 -8.33
C ILE A 72 0.07 -6.99 -7.09
N LEU A 73 0.67 -7.52 -6.02
CA LEU A 73 0.96 -6.77 -4.80
C LEU A 73 1.86 -5.56 -5.08
N THR A 74 2.86 -5.70 -5.95
CA THR A 74 3.69 -4.58 -6.39
C THR A 74 2.87 -3.49 -7.08
N LYS A 75 1.93 -3.85 -7.97
CA LYS A 75 1.04 -2.89 -8.64
C LYS A 75 0.15 -2.14 -7.63
N ILE A 76 -0.37 -2.84 -6.63
CA ILE A 76 -1.16 -2.23 -5.55
C ILE A 76 -0.29 -1.23 -4.77
N LEU A 77 0.92 -1.62 -4.37
CA LEU A 77 1.83 -0.73 -3.63
C LEU A 77 2.23 0.51 -4.44
N VAL A 78 2.48 0.37 -5.74
CA VAL A 78 2.73 1.51 -6.63
C VAL A 78 1.51 2.43 -6.68
N ALA A 79 0.32 1.88 -6.92
CA ALA A 79 -0.92 2.65 -6.94
C ALA A 79 -1.16 3.40 -5.60
N MET A 80 -0.84 2.77 -4.47
CA MET A 80 -0.90 3.40 -3.14
C MET A 80 0.15 4.51 -2.96
N SER A 81 1.36 4.33 -3.50
CA SER A 81 2.40 5.36 -3.44
C SER A 81 2.05 6.60 -4.28
N GLU A 82 1.16 6.45 -5.27
CA GLU A 82 0.75 7.51 -6.20
C GLU A 82 -0.63 8.12 -5.87
N ASP A 83 -1.29 7.75 -4.77
CA ASP A 83 -2.71 8.09 -4.49
C ASP A 83 -3.65 7.76 -5.66
N SER A 84 -3.39 6.64 -6.34
CA SER A 84 -4.21 6.26 -7.48
C SER A 84 -5.62 5.84 -7.03
N ASP A 85 -6.65 6.37 -7.69
CA ASP A 85 -8.05 5.94 -7.54
C ASP A 85 -8.29 4.48 -7.94
N LYS A 86 -7.27 3.80 -8.51
CA LYS A 86 -7.30 2.38 -8.87
C LYS A 86 -7.01 1.45 -7.70
N VAL A 87 -6.55 1.97 -6.56
CA VAL A 87 -6.26 1.14 -5.38
C VAL A 87 -7.45 0.26 -5.00
N PRO A 88 -8.69 0.76 -4.86
CA PRO A 88 -9.85 -0.06 -4.52
C PRO A 88 -10.10 -1.21 -5.50
N SER A 89 -10.04 -0.96 -6.81
CA SER A 89 -10.29 -2.00 -7.81
C SER A 89 -9.19 -3.06 -7.84
N LEU A 90 -7.91 -2.65 -7.78
CA LEU A 90 -6.78 -3.59 -7.75
C LEU A 90 -6.83 -4.51 -6.53
N LEU A 91 -7.27 -3.99 -5.39
CA LEU A 91 -7.46 -4.78 -4.17
C LEU A 91 -8.63 -5.75 -4.29
N THR A 92 -9.76 -5.30 -4.85
CA THR A 92 -10.90 -6.19 -5.14
C THR A 92 -10.48 -7.33 -6.06
N ASP A 93 -9.80 -7.04 -7.16
CA ASP A 93 -9.32 -8.04 -8.10
C ASP A 93 -8.37 -9.05 -7.44
N TYR A 94 -7.43 -8.56 -6.62
CA TYR A 94 -6.49 -9.41 -5.90
C TYR A 94 -7.21 -10.32 -4.89
N ILE A 95 -8.15 -9.79 -4.11
CA ILE A 95 -8.94 -10.57 -3.15
C ILE A 95 -9.72 -11.67 -3.87
N LEU A 96 -10.41 -11.30 -4.96
CA LEU A 96 -11.20 -12.25 -5.74
C LEU A 96 -10.34 -13.34 -6.38
N LYS A 97 -9.10 -13.04 -6.77
CA LYS A 97 -8.19 -14.01 -7.41
C LYS A 97 -7.35 -14.84 -6.43
N ALA A 98 -6.98 -14.27 -5.29
CA ALA A 98 -6.09 -14.92 -4.31
C ALA A 98 -6.86 -15.78 -3.29
N LEU A 99 -8.15 -15.49 -3.07
CA LEU A 99 -8.99 -16.19 -2.08
C LEU A 99 -10.04 -17.12 -2.70
N PHE A 100 -10.32 -17.00 -4.00
CA PHE A 100 -11.25 -17.84 -4.74
C PHE A 100 -10.57 -18.44 -5.97
#